data_AF-A0A2W4T349-F1
#
_entry.id   AF-A0A2W4T349-F1
#
_cell.length_a   1.000
_cell.length_b   1.000
_cell.length_c   1.000
_cell.angle_alpha   90.00
_cell.angle_beta   90.00
_cell.angle_gamma   90.00
#
_symmetry.space_group_name_H-M   'P 1'
#
loop_
_entity.id
_entity.type
_entity.pdbx_description
1 polymer ?
#
loop_
_entity_poly.entity_id
_entity_poly.type
_entity_poly.pdbx_seq_one_letter_code
_entity_poly.pdbx_strand_id
1 'polypeptide(L)'
;MNDIPNDVGSGPSRRSVLSAAGLAAFGAGLFSSPGNACAQDVERVEALIAQMTIVEKAGQLNILGDPFRFRPQNVNPLDGQGDPERINNMIREGTVGNLFNGVGAEAGRRIQTIAMEESRLKIPLLFAADIIHGLFTVFPVPLGEAAAFDADLALRTARVAAIEGAASGIHQTFAPMVDVARDQRWG
;
A
#
# COMPACT_ATOMS: atom_id res chain seq x y z
N MET A 1 48.25 -18.05 -66.35
CA MET A 1 49.50 -17.26 -66.32
C MET A 1 49.28 -16.02 -65.47
N ASN A 2 49.76 -16.07 -64.23
CA ASN A 2 50.54 -15.03 -63.54
C ASN A 2 50.34 -15.18 -62.02
N ASP A 3 51.24 -15.98 -61.45
CA ASP A 3 51.69 -15.88 -60.05
C ASP A 3 52.30 -14.50 -59.80
N ILE A 4 52.04 -13.88 -58.64
CA ILE A 4 53.05 -13.56 -57.60
C ILE A 4 52.31 -13.42 -56.24
N PRO A 5 52.75 -14.14 -55.19
CA PRO A 5 52.20 -14.04 -53.83
C PRO A 5 52.93 -12.96 -53.00
N ASN A 6 52.22 -12.31 -52.08
CA ASN A 6 52.81 -11.55 -50.98
C ASN A 6 52.30 -12.10 -49.65
N ASP A 7 53.08 -13.02 -49.09
CA ASP A 7 53.07 -13.40 -47.69
C ASP A 7 53.76 -12.29 -46.88
N VAL A 8 53.03 -11.71 -45.93
CA VAL A 8 53.62 -10.91 -44.85
C VAL A 8 53.00 -11.43 -43.56
N GLY A 9 53.70 -12.36 -42.93
CA GLY A 9 53.34 -12.86 -41.62
C GLY A 9 53.48 -11.82 -40.50
N SER A 10 52.91 -12.23 -39.36
CA SER A 10 53.23 -11.85 -37.98
C SER A 10 52.30 -10.84 -37.27
N GLY A 11 51.54 -11.38 -36.31
CA GLY A 11 50.91 -10.64 -35.22
C GLY A 11 49.56 -11.23 -34.81
N PRO A 12 49.41 -11.80 -33.59
CA PRO A 12 48.10 -12.21 -33.11
C PRO A 12 47.19 -10.99 -33.00
N SER A 13 46.06 -11.05 -33.69
CA SER A 13 45.02 -10.02 -33.68
C SER A 13 44.51 -9.77 -32.26
N ARG A 14 44.31 -8.49 -31.91
CA ARG A 14 43.71 -8.02 -30.64
C ARG A 14 42.30 -8.58 -30.37
N ARG A 15 41.71 -9.34 -31.29
CA ARG A 15 40.42 -10.02 -31.12
C ARG A 15 40.49 -11.43 -30.51
N SER A 16 41.68 -11.97 -30.24
CA SER A 16 41.85 -13.34 -29.73
C SER A 16 42.11 -13.48 -28.22
N VAL A 17 42.01 -12.39 -27.42
CA VAL A 17 42.33 -12.40 -25.97
C VAL A 17 41.09 -12.23 -25.06
N LEU A 18 39.87 -12.39 -25.58
CA LEU A 18 38.65 -12.38 -24.74
C LEU A 18 37.86 -13.69 -24.76
N SER A 19 38.51 -14.78 -25.14
CA SER A 19 37.91 -16.13 -25.15
C SER A 19 38.65 -17.11 -24.26
N ALA A 20 38.97 -16.73 -23.01
CA ALA A 20 39.33 -17.68 -21.93
C ALA A 20 39.65 -16.94 -20.61
N ALA A 21 38.62 -16.49 -19.89
CA ALA A 21 38.71 -16.24 -18.45
C ALA A 21 37.30 -16.00 -17.90
N GLY A 22 36.74 -16.97 -17.17
CA GLY A 22 35.44 -16.79 -16.53
C GLY A 22 34.65 -18.04 -16.16
N LEU A 23 35.27 -19.24 -16.10
CA LEU A 23 34.69 -20.33 -15.31
C LEU A 23 35.11 -20.14 -13.85
N ALA A 24 34.31 -19.39 -13.09
CA ALA A 24 34.35 -19.40 -11.63
C ALA A 24 32.96 -19.06 -11.09
N ALA A 25 32.24 -20.11 -10.68
CA ALA A 25 31.20 -20.11 -9.65
C ALA A 25 30.21 -18.92 -9.65
N PHE A 26 29.22 -18.96 -10.55
CA PHE A 26 27.90 -18.42 -10.18
C PHE A 26 27.31 -19.41 -9.17
N GLY A 27 27.55 -19.13 -7.90
CA GLY A 27 26.90 -19.82 -6.79
C GLY A 27 25.40 -19.86 -7.02
N ALA A 28 24.78 -20.92 -6.51
CA ALA A 28 23.34 -21.04 -6.36
C ALA A 28 22.81 -19.81 -5.62
N GLY A 29 22.52 -18.76 -6.37
CA GLY A 29 21.68 -17.67 -5.93
C GLY A 29 20.35 -18.30 -5.65
N LEU A 30 19.99 -18.33 -4.36
CA LEU A 30 18.68 -18.66 -3.85
C LEU A 30 17.65 -17.86 -4.66
N PHE A 31 17.12 -18.47 -5.72
CA PHE A 31 15.83 -18.09 -6.24
C PHE A 31 14.84 -18.49 -5.16
N SER A 32 14.62 -17.60 -4.20
CA SER A 32 13.46 -17.65 -3.31
C SER A 32 12.24 -17.57 -4.23
N SER A 33 11.67 -18.73 -4.53
CA SER A 33 10.48 -18.82 -5.35
C SER A 33 9.37 -17.97 -4.69
N PRO A 34 8.66 -17.10 -5.42
CA PRO A 34 7.63 -16.22 -4.84
C PRO A 34 6.53 -16.98 -4.11
N GLY A 35 6.34 -18.27 -4.42
CA GLY A 35 5.42 -19.15 -3.68
C GLY A 35 5.80 -19.37 -2.21
N ASN A 36 7.09 -19.24 -1.85
CA ASN A 36 7.53 -19.46 -0.48
C ASN A 36 7.22 -18.25 0.42
N ALA A 37 7.24 -17.02 -0.12
CA ALA A 37 6.90 -15.81 0.63
C ALA A 37 5.40 -15.74 0.94
N CYS A 38 4.53 -16.01 -0.04
CA CYS A 38 3.08 -16.08 0.20
C CYS A 38 2.70 -17.21 1.17
N ALA A 39 3.36 -18.38 1.07
CA ALA A 39 3.11 -19.48 2.00
C ALA A 39 3.54 -19.11 3.44
N GLN A 40 4.70 -18.46 3.61
CA GLN A 40 5.17 -17.95 4.90
C GLN A 40 4.23 -16.88 5.48
N ASP A 41 3.67 -16.02 4.64
CA ASP A 41 2.67 -15.03 5.07
C ASP A 41 1.38 -15.72 5.55
N VAL A 42 0.90 -16.75 4.85
CA VAL A 42 -0.28 -17.52 5.27
C VAL A 42 -0.02 -18.23 6.60
N GLU A 43 1.09 -18.95 6.74
CA GLU A 43 1.44 -19.64 7.99
C GLU A 43 1.56 -18.65 9.18
N ARG A 44 2.16 -17.48 8.95
CA ARG A 44 2.28 -16.43 9.97
C ARG A 44 0.91 -15.89 10.38
N VAL A 45 0.01 -15.67 9.41
CA VAL A 45 -1.35 -15.19 9.67
C VAL A 45 -2.16 -16.24 10.43
N GLU A 46 -2.10 -17.51 10.01
CA GLU A 46 -2.79 -18.61 10.70
C GLU A 46 -2.29 -18.79 12.14
N ALA A 47 -0.98 -18.72 12.35
CA ALA A 47 -0.39 -18.77 13.69
C ALA A 47 -0.82 -17.59 14.57
N LEU A 48 -1.01 -16.40 14.00
CA LEU A 48 -1.54 -15.23 14.71
C LEU A 48 -3.02 -15.41 15.04
N ILE A 49 -3.85 -15.83 14.07
CA ILE A 49 -5.29 -16.07 14.24
C ILE A 49 -5.54 -17.16 15.29
N ALA A 50 -4.70 -18.19 15.35
CA ALA A 50 -4.78 -19.26 16.35
C ALA A 50 -4.57 -18.75 17.79
N GLN A 51 -3.82 -17.66 17.97
CA GLN A 51 -3.58 -17.05 19.28
C GLN A 51 -4.71 -16.09 19.72
N MET A 52 -5.63 -15.73 18.82
CA MET A 52 -6.70 -14.77 19.11
C MET A 52 -7.89 -15.43 19.82
N THR A 53 -8.43 -14.73 20.79
CA THR A 53 -9.77 -14.98 21.33
C THR A 53 -10.84 -14.66 20.29
N ILE A 54 -12.07 -15.13 20.49
CA ILE A 54 -13.21 -14.77 19.62
C ILE A 54 -13.45 -13.26 19.61
N VAL A 55 -13.26 -12.59 20.74
CA VAL A 55 -13.44 -11.14 20.88
C VAL A 55 -12.42 -10.37 20.05
N GLU A 56 -11.14 -10.75 20.10
CA GLU A 56 -10.11 -10.12 19.26
C GLU A 56 -10.34 -10.39 17.77
N LYS A 57 -10.85 -11.58 17.41
CA LYS A 57 -11.22 -11.89 16.01
C LYS A 57 -12.34 -10.99 15.51
N ALA A 58 -13.39 -10.81 16.32
CA ALA A 58 -14.45 -9.86 16.02
C ALA A 58 -13.91 -8.43 15.95
N GLY A 59 -12.96 -8.07 16.81
CA GLY A 59 -12.27 -6.78 16.79
C GLY A 59 -11.58 -6.46 15.48
N GLN A 60 -10.93 -7.44 14.84
CA GLN A 60 -10.31 -7.26 13.52
C GLN A 60 -11.33 -6.95 12.40
N LEU A 61 -12.60 -7.28 12.61
CA LEU A 61 -13.70 -6.97 11.67
C LEU A 61 -14.37 -5.64 11.99
N ASN A 62 -13.94 -4.93 13.03
CA ASN A 62 -14.53 -3.69 13.48
C ASN A 62 -13.79 -2.47 12.90
N ILE A 63 -14.58 -1.57 12.30
CA ILE A 63 -14.11 -0.31 11.69
C ILE A 63 -14.84 0.84 12.37
N LEU A 64 -14.09 1.76 12.97
CA LEU A 64 -14.64 2.93 13.67
C LEU A 64 -14.16 4.23 13.05
N GLY A 65 -14.96 5.29 13.17
CA GLY A 65 -14.50 6.63 12.78
C GLY A 65 -13.34 7.08 13.66
N ASP A 66 -12.34 7.70 13.06
CA ASP A 66 -11.17 8.22 13.77
C ASP A 66 -11.52 9.54 14.50
N PRO A 67 -11.43 9.59 15.85
CA PRO A 67 -11.69 10.82 16.60
C PRO A 67 -10.41 11.61 16.96
N PHE A 68 -9.23 11.10 16.58
CA PHE A 68 -7.93 11.60 17.05
C PHE A 68 -7.23 12.49 16.01
N ARG A 69 -7.44 12.19 14.73
CA ARG A 69 -6.84 12.89 13.59
C ARG A 69 -7.79 13.92 12.99
N PHE A 70 -7.25 14.82 12.15
CA PHE A 70 -8.08 15.79 11.46
C PHE A 70 -9.11 15.09 10.58
N ARG A 71 -10.35 15.56 10.64
CA ARG A 71 -11.45 15.13 9.76
C ARG A 71 -12.39 16.31 9.50
N PRO A 72 -13.01 16.39 8.33
CA PRO A 72 -14.06 17.37 8.11
C PRO A 72 -15.24 17.10 9.05
N GLN A 73 -15.75 18.15 9.71
CA GLN A 73 -16.89 18.07 10.63
C GLN A 73 -18.21 18.14 9.85
N ASN A 74 -19.28 17.57 10.39
CA ASN A 74 -20.65 17.60 9.85
C ASN A 74 -20.83 16.91 8.48
N VAL A 75 -19.94 15.97 8.11
CA VAL A 75 -20.07 15.19 6.87
C VAL A 75 -21.22 14.19 6.96
N ASN A 76 -21.52 13.66 8.15
CA ASN A 76 -22.58 12.67 8.37
C ASN A 76 -23.55 13.13 9.48
N PRO A 77 -24.89 12.93 9.35
CA PRO A 77 -25.89 13.37 10.34
C PRO A 77 -25.81 12.73 11.73
N LEU A 78 -24.84 11.85 11.96
CA LEU A 78 -24.56 11.16 13.22
C LEU A 78 -23.05 11.20 13.53
N ASP A 79 -22.34 12.23 13.04
CA ASP A 79 -20.87 12.34 13.17
C ASP A 79 -20.34 12.43 14.60
N GLY A 80 -21.23 12.33 15.61
CA GLY A 80 -20.98 12.23 17.03
C GLY A 80 -19.68 11.50 17.32
N GLN A 81 -18.64 12.32 17.45
CA GLN A 81 -17.25 11.90 17.54
C GLN A 81 -17.17 10.79 18.57
N GLY A 82 -16.75 9.59 18.13
CA GLY A 82 -16.58 8.49 19.06
C GLY A 82 -15.66 8.95 20.17
N ASP A 83 -16.09 8.80 21.42
CA ASP A 83 -15.29 9.19 22.59
C ASP A 83 -13.84 8.66 22.44
N PRO A 84 -12.83 9.55 22.33
CA PRO A 84 -11.44 9.15 22.14
C PRO A 84 -10.95 8.19 23.23
N GLU A 85 -11.43 8.36 24.48
CA GLU A 85 -11.02 7.51 25.59
C GLU A 85 -11.59 6.10 25.45
N ARG A 86 -12.87 5.99 25.10
CA ARG A 86 -13.50 4.71 24.73
C ARG A 86 -12.73 4.02 23.60
N ILE A 87 -12.40 4.73 22.52
CA ILE A 87 -11.69 4.12 21.38
C ILE A 87 -10.27 3.69 21.76
N ASN A 88 -9.53 4.47 22.56
CA ASN A 88 -8.24 4.05 23.09
C ASN A 88 -8.34 2.74 23.88
N ASN A 89 -9.35 2.60 24.74
CA ASN A 89 -9.57 1.36 25.50
C ASN A 89 -9.89 0.18 24.57
N MET A 90 -10.75 0.39 23.57
CA MET A 90 -11.05 -0.65 22.59
C MET A 90 -9.81 -1.09 21.79
N ILE A 91 -8.88 -0.17 21.47
CA ILE A 91 -7.61 -0.51 20.82
C ILE A 91 -6.74 -1.38 21.74
N ARG A 92 -6.60 -1.03 23.02
CA ARG A 92 -5.85 -1.83 24.02
C ARG A 92 -6.43 -3.24 24.16
N GLU A 93 -7.75 -3.35 24.15
CA GLU A 93 -8.47 -4.61 24.25
C GLU A 93 -8.44 -5.44 22.96
N GLY A 94 -7.91 -4.90 21.85
CA GLY A 94 -7.88 -5.58 20.55
C GLY A 94 -9.25 -5.69 19.87
N THR A 95 -10.19 -4.79 20.20
CA THR A 95 -11.57 -4.80 19.68
C THR A 95 -11.80 -3.83 18.52
N VAL A 96 -10.72 -3.29 17.93
CA VAL A 96 -10.72 -2.42 16.74
C VAL A 96 -9.57 -2.82 15.82
N GLY A 97 -9.86 -3.04 14.53
CA GLY A 97 -8.85 -3.32 13.51
C GLY A 97 -8.57 -2.11 12.60
N ASN A 98 -9.52 -1.18 12.48
CA ASN A 98 -9.43 -0.08 11.53
C ASN A 98 -10.03 1.22 12.09
N LEU A 99 -9.35 2.34 11.82
CA LEU A 99 -9.90 3.68 11.97
C LEU A 99 -9.98 4.40 10.62
N PHE A 100 -11.11 5.06 10.33
CA PHE A 100 -11.32 5.74 9.06
C PHE A 100 -11.59 7.25 9.17
N ASN A 101 -11.27 7.97 8.08
CA ASN A 101 -11.46 9.41 7.87
C ASN A 101 -10.62 10.34 8.75
N GLY A 102 -9.59 9.80 9.41
CA GLY A 102 -8.55 10.60 10.07
C GLY A 102 -7.37 10.90 9.15
N VAL A 103 -6.94 12.17 9.10
CA VAL A 103 -5.78 12.65 8.34
C VAL A 103 -4.71 13.19 9.30
N GLY A 104 -3.46 12.71 9.15
CA GLY A 104 -2.31 13.22 9.90
C GLY A 104 -1.40 12.13 10.44
N ALA A 105 -0.17 12.07 9.95
CA ALA A 105 0.78 11.01 10.27
C ALA A 105 1.25 11.02 11.73
N GLU A 106 1.41 12.21 12.34
CA GLU A 106 1.91 12.32 13.72
C GLU A 106 0.92 11.70 14.72
N ALA A 107 -0.34 12.13 14.70
CA ALA A 107 -1.38 11.56 15.55
C ALA A 107 -1.66 10.08 15.19
N GLY A 108 -1.62 9.72 13.90
CA GLY A 108 -1.71 8.33 13.45
C GLY A 108 -0.64 7.44 14.08
N ARG A 109 0.61 7.91 14.13
CA ARG A 109 1.72 7.22 14.79
C ARG A 109 1.48 7.03 16.27
N ARG A 110 0.98 8.06 16.99
CA ARG A 110 0.68 7.96 18.43
C ARG A 110 -0.37 6.89 18.72
N ILE A 111 -1.43 6.81 17.92
CA ILE A 111 -2.49 5.79 18.07
C ILE A 111 -1.94 4.40 17.74
N GLN A 112 -1.12 4.30 16.69
CA GLN A 112 -0.48 3.04 16.33
C GLN A 112 0.46 2.54 17.43
N THR A 113 1.15 3.44 18.14
CA THR A 113 1.95 3.09 19.33
C THR A 113 1.10 2.41 20.39
N ILE A 114 -0.12 2.88 20.66
CA ILE A 114 -1.05 2.23 21.63
C ILE A 114 -1.35 0.79 21.19
N ALA A 115 -1.71 0.60 19.92
CA ALA A 115 -1.98 -0.75 19.38
C ALA A 115 -0.77 -1.68 19.52
N MET A 116 0.44 -1.17 19.23
CA MET A 116 1.67 -1.96 19.22
C MET A 116 2.29 -2.20 20.60
N GLU A 117 2.09 -1.31 21.56
CA GLU A 117 2.74 -1.37 22.88
C GLU A 117 1.79 -1.83 23.99
N GLU A 118 0.50 -1.51 23.88
CA GLU A 118 -0.46 -1.68 24.97
C GLU A 118 -1.49 -2.81 24.71
N SER A 119 -1.63 -3.28 23.46
CA SER A 119 -2.51 -4.43 23.17
C SER A 119 -1.79 -5.78 23.32
N ARG A 120 -2.55 -6.83 23.67
CA ARG A 120 -2.00 -8.17 23.97
C ARG A 120 -1.20 -8.77 22.81
N LEU A 121 -1.77 -8.74 21.60
CA LEU A 121 -1.19 -9.34 20.39
C LEU A 121 -0.44 -8.36 19.50
N LYS A 122 -0.49 -7.05 19.80
CA LYS A 122 0.25 -6.01 19.08
C LYS A 122 -0.06 -5.99 17.59
N ILE A 123 -1.34 -6.19 17.26
CA ILE A 123 -1.81 -6.16 15.87
C ILE A 123 -1.97 -4.68 15.46
N PRO A 124 -1.31 -4.22 14.40
CA PRO A 124 -1.39 -2.82 13.97
C PRO A 124 -2.78 -2.48 13.43
N LEU A 125 -3.19 -1.23 13.61
CA LEU A 125 -4.41 -0.70 13.00
C LEU A 125 -4.19 -0.40 11.52
N LEU A 126 -5.26 -0.56 10.74
CA LEU A 126 -5.37 -0.01 9.40
C LEU A 126 -6.00 1.39 9.47
N PHE A 127 -5.41 2.35 8.75
CA PHE A 127 -5.93 3.71 8.67
C PHE A 127 -6.47 3.94 7.28
N ALA A 128 -7.77 4.17 7.17
CA ALA A 128 -8.44 4.39 5.91
C ALA A 128 -9.01 5.80 5.79
N ALA A 129 -9.27 6.27 4.57
CA ALA A 129 -10.01 7.51 4.34
C ALA A 129 -10.70 7.53 2.98
N ASP A 130 -11.71 8.37 2.84
CA ASP A 130 -12.30 8.73 1.55
C ASP A 130 -11.37 9.71 0.80
N ILE A 131 -10.34 9.20 0.12
CA ILE A 131 -9.50 10.01 -0.81
C ILE A 131 -10.02 9.77 -2.24
N ILE A 132 -11.09 10.50 -2.59
CA ILE A 132 -11.87 10.21 -3.81
C ILE A 132 -11.28 10.87 -5.06
N HIS A 133 -10.98 12.17 -5.00
CA HIS A 133 -10.43 12.94 -6.13
C HIS A 133 -9.27 13.85 -5.69
N GLY A 134 -8.44 13.33 -4.77
CA GLY A 134 -7.35 14.07 -4.13
C GLY A 134 -7.55 14.23 -2.63
N LEU A 135 -6.47 14.58 -1.92
CA LEU A 135 -6.50 14.83 -0.47
C LEU A 135 -6.29 16.32 -0.19
N PHE A 136 -5.09 16.83 -0.46
CA PHE A 136 -4.77 18.26 -0.36
C PHE A 136 -4.78 18.91 -1.74
N THR A 137 -4.18 18.25 -2.72
CA THR A 137 -4.32 18.62 -4.13
C THR A 137 -5.62 18.02 -4.65
N VAL A 138 -6.63 18.87 -4.84
CA VAL A 138 -7.98 18.46 -5.25
C VAL A 138 -8.10 18.54 -6.77
N PHE A 139 -8.47 17.41 -7.41
CA PHE A 139 -8.73 17.28 -8.84
C PHE A 139 -10.24 17.40 -9.14
N PRO A 140 -10.67 17.43 -10.42
CA PRO A 140 -12.08 17.30 -10.76
C PRO A 140 -12.71 16.07 -10.12
N VAL A 141 -13.98 16.16 -9.72
CA VAL A 141 -14.74 15.00 -9.20
C VAL A 141 -14.70 13.84 -10.21
N PRO A 142 -14.85 12.57 -9.79
CA PRO A 142 -14.64 11.40 -10.68
C PRO A 142 -15.45 11.45 -11.98
N LEU A 143 -16.67 12.00 -11.95
CA LEU A 143 -17.48 12.20 -13.16
C LEU A 143 -16.84 13.19 -14.15
N GLY A 144 -16.24 14.28 -13.65
CA GLY A 144 -15.52 15.26 -14.47
C GLY A 144 -14.18 14.75 -14.97
N GLU A 145 -13.47 13.96 -14.17
CA GLU A 145 -12.25 13.27 -14.59
C GLU A 145 -12.53 12.25 -15.70
N ALA A 146 -13.57 11.43 -15.55
CA ALA A 146 -13.98 10.45 -16.56
C ALA A 146 -14.35 11.11 -17.90
N ALA A 147 -14.93 12.32 -17.87
CA ALA A 147 -15.28 13.09 -19.06
C ALA A 147 -14.06 13.54 -19.88
N ALA A 148 -12.83 13.43 -19.36
CA ALA A 148 -11.61 13.67 -20.12
C ALA A 148 -11.25 12.53 -21.08
N PHE A 149 -11.79 11.32 -20.88
CA PHE A 149 -11.45 10.11 -21.64
C PHE A 149 -9.93 9.82 -21.71
N ASP A 150 -9.21 10.15 -20.64
CA ASP A 150 -7.77 9.99 -20.50
C ASP A 150 -7.44 9.11 -19.28
N ALA A 151 -7.09 7.84 -19.54
CA ALA A 151 -6.74 6.89 -18.48
C ALA A 151 -5.39 7.22 -17.82
N ASP A 152 -4.45 7.83 -18.56
CA ASP A 152 -3.16 8.24 -18.01
C ASP A 152 -3.31 9.46 -17.10
N LEU A 153 -4.30 10.33 -17.36
CA LEU A 153 -4.70 11.38 -16.41
C LEU A 153 -5.20 10.76 -15.11
N ALA A 154 -6.15 9.83 -15.17
CA ALA A 154 -6.68 9.15 -13.98
C ALA A 154 -5.59 8.42 -13.17
N LEU A 155 -4.62 7.80 -13.84
CA LEU A 155 -3.47 7.18 -13.16
C LEU A 155 -2.62 8.23 -12.41
N ARG A 156 -2.36 9.39 -13.03
CA ARG A 156 -1.52 10.44 -12.43
C ARG A 156 -2.20 11.11 -11.23
N THR A 157 -3.49 11.39 -11.32
CA THR A 157 -4.27 11.97 -10.20
C THR A 157 -4.36 10.99 -9.03
N ALA A 158 -4.67 9.72 -9.30
CA ALA A 158 -4.64 8.66 -8.29
C ALA A 158 -3.26 8.50 -7.64
N ARG A 159 -2.18 8.64 -8.43
CA ARG A 159 -0.80 8.59 -7.91
C ARG A 159 -0.50 9.75 -6.96
N VAL A 160 -0.93 10.97 -7.29
CA VAL A 160 -0.78 12.13 -6.39
C VAL A 160 -1.56 11.91 -5.11
N ALA A 161 -2.83 11.49 -5.22
CA ALA A 161 -3.66 11.17 -4.07
C ALA A 161 -3.04 10.10 -3.15
N ALA A 162 -2.46 9.04 -3.73
CA ALA A 162 -1.77 7.99 -2.99
C ALA A 162 -0.51 8.50 -2.26
N ILE A 163 0.28 9.39 -2.90
CA ILE A 163 1.46 10.00 -2.28
C ILE A 163 1.05 10.86 -1.09
N GLU A 164 0.05 11.73 -1.26
CA GLU A 164 -0.45 12.60 -0.19
C GLU A 164 -1.08 11.79 0.96
N GLY A 165 -1.87 10.76 0.62
CA GLY A 165 -2.47 9.84 1.58
C GLY A 165 -1.42 9.08 2.40
N ALA A 166 -0.43 8.47 1.74
CA ALA A 166 0.65 7.76 2.42
C ALA A 166 1.47 8.70 3.33
N ALA A 167 1.80 9.91 2.85
CA ALA A 167 2.47 10.93 3.65
C ALA A 167 1.65 11.39 4.87
N SER A 168 0.33 11.23 4.81
CA SER A 168 -0.62 11.58 5.87
C SER A 168 -0.97 10.42 6.81
N GLY A 169 -0.31 9.26 6.65
CA GLY A 169 -0.55 8.07 7.46
C GLY A 169 -1.83 7.32 7.11
N ILE A 170 -2.27 7.41 5.86
CA ILE A 170 -3.42 6.66 5.33
C ILE A 170 -2.87 5.47 4.53
N HIS A 171 -3.32 4.27 4.88
CA HIS A 171 -2.88 3.00 4.29
C HIS A 171 -3.83 2.51 3.19
N GLN A 172 -5.11 2.91 3.27
CA GLN A 172 -6.16 2.48 2.36
C GLN A 172 -7.08 3.66 2.02
N THR A 173 -7.51 3.76 0.77
CA THR A 173 -8.59 4.67 0.36
C THR A 173 -9.82 3.89 -0.07
N PHE A 174 -11.02 4.45 0.17
CA PHE A 174 -12.29 3.90 -0.31
C PHE A 174 -12.61 4.39 -1.73
N ALA A 175 -11.64 4.23 -2.63
CA ALA A 175 -11.72 4.61 -4.04
C ALA A 175 -11.09 3.51 -4.90
N PRO A 176 -11.51 3.37 -6.17
CA PRO A 176 -12.49 4.19 -6.90
C PRO A 176 -13.95 3.80 -6.63
N MET A 177 -14.85 4.77 -6.75
CA MET A 177 -16.28 4.52 -6.93
C MET A 177 -16.55 4.28 -8.41
N VAL A 178 -17.18 3.16 -8.75
CA VAL A 178 -17.33 2.66 -10.13
C VAL A 178 -18.77 2.23 -10.45
N ASP A 179 -19.74 2.76 -9.70
CA ASP A 179 -21.14 2.42 -9.90
C ASP A 179 -21.65 2.95 -11.24
N VAL A 180 -22.27 2.07 -12.03
CA VAL A 180 -22.90 2.46 -13.30
C VAL A 180 -24.29 3.00 -13.02
N ALA A 181 -24.45 4.32 -13.12
CA ALA A 181 -25.73 5.00 -12.98
C ALA A 181 -26.31 5.44 -14.34
N ARG A 182 -27.63 5.35 -14.47
CA ARG A 182 -28.40 5.94 -15.58
C ARG A 182 -29.48 6.92 -15.10
N ASP A 183 -29.43 7.25 -13.81
CA ASP A 183 -30.36 8.14 -13.14
C ASP A 183 -29.59 9.35 -12.59
N GLN A 184 -29.82 10.52 -13.19
CA GLN A 184 -29.11 11.76 -12.88
C GLN A 184 -29.54 12.37 -11.53
N ARG A 185 -30.58 11.81 -10.90
CA ARG A 185 -31.06 12.24 -9.58
C ARG A 185 -30.22 11.70 -8.45
N TRP A 186 -29.39 10.69 -8.70
CA TRP A 186 -28.48 10.13 -7.73
C TRP A 186 -27.19 10.98 -7.69
N GLY A 187 -26.89 11.56 -6.54
CA GLY A 187 -25.72 12.39 -6.29
C GLY A 187 -25.15 12.14 -4.91
#